data_AF-A0A5J9U3H7-F1
#
_entry.id   AF-A0A5J9U3H7-F1
#
_cell.length_a   1.000
_cell.length_b   1.000
_cell.length_c   1.000
_cell.angle_alpha   90.00
_cell.angle_beta   90.00
_cell.angle_gamma   90.00
#
_symmetry.space_group_name_H-M   'P 1'
#
loop_
_entity.id
_entity.type
_entity.pdbx_description
1 polymer ?
#
loop_
_entity_poly.entity_id
_entity_poly.type
_entity_poly.pdbx_seq_one_letter_code
_entity_poly.pdbx_strand_id
1 'polypeptide(L)'
;MVPTLQWKGEPPPQYGMSNDLFSVEIHHGGLFVGQGVNRAYIDEKVDWFDNCETDTWSSLWLEDFALELGYEKSPNLKTYWLLPGKTLADGLRIISTDADTIVSIGMTL
;
A
#
# COMPACT_ATOMS: atom_id res chain seq x y z
N MET A 1 10.84 12.45 0.59
CA MET A 1 10.14 13.04 -0.57
C MET A 1 8.65 12.91 -0.30
N VAL A 2 7.79 13.83 -0.78
CA VAL A 2 6.34 13.67 -0.62
C VAL A 2 5.86 12.71 -1.72
N PRO A 3 5.20 11.59 -1.38
CA PRO A 3 4.61 10.71 -2.38
C PRO A 3 3.54 11.44 -3.20
N THR A 4 3.35 10.99 -4.43
CA THR A 4 2.43 11.62 -5.39
C THR A 4 1.52 10.59 -6.00
N LEU A 5 0.20 10.83 -6.01
CA LEU A 5 -0.75 10.01 -6.74
C LEU A 5 -0.43 10.03 -8.25
N GLN A 6 -0.22 8.85 -8.83
CA GLN A 6 0.11 8.68 -10.23
C GLN A 6 -1.12 8.98 -11.11
N TRP A 7 -0.97 9.85 -12.10
CA TRP A 7 -2.05 10.13 -13.04
C TRP A 7 -2.21 9.03 -14.08
N LYS A 8 -3.47 8.70 -14.37
CA LYS A 8 -3.81 7.65 -15.32
C LYS A 8 -3.25 7.94 -16.71
N GLY A 9 -2.32 7.09 -17.16
CA GLY A 9 -1.69 7.18 -18.47
C GLY A 9 -0.26 7.73 -18.46
N GLU A 10 0.25 8.17 -17.31
CA GLU A 10 1.67 8.49 -17.18
C GLU A 10 2.52 7.23 -17.09
N PRO A 11 3.73 7.22 -17.68
CA PRO A 11 4.66 6.12 -17.49
C PRO A 11 5.06 6.03 -16.00
N PRO A 12 5.25 4.82 -15.46
CA PRO A 12 5.80 4.67 -14.11
C PRO A 12 7.15 5.38 -14.00
N PRO A 13 7.45 6.02 -12.85
CA PRO A 13 8.75 6.60 -12.61
C PRO A 13 9.84 5.53 -12.63
N GLN A 14 11.03 5.93 -13.05
CA GLN A 14 12.21 5.07 -13.00
C GLN A 14 13.04 5.46 -11.78
N TYR A 15 13.15 4.54 -10.83
CA TYR A 15 14.02 4.70 -9.68
C TYR A 15 15.43 4.18 -10.02
N GLY A 16 16.45 4.99 -9.73
CA GLY A 16 17.83 4.55 -9.83
C GLY A 16 18.16 3.53 -8.73
N MET A 17 19.18 2.69 -8.96
CA MET A 17 19.62 1.63 -8.03
C MET A 17 19.99 2.12 -6.62
N SER A 18 20.25 3.43 -6.45
CA SER A 18 20.65 4.06 -5.19
C SER A 18 19.58 4.95 -4.57
N ASN A 19 18.42 5.09 -5.22
CA ASN A 19 17.36 5.90 -4.68
C ASN A 19 16.52 4.98 -3.81
N ASP A 20 16.45 5.25 -2.51
CA ASP A 20 15.61 4.55 -1.53
C ASP A 20 14.10 4.80 -1.76
N LEU A 21 13.74 5.02 -3.04
CA LEU A 21 12.43 5.37 -3.53
C LEU A 21 11.72 4.16 -4.11
N PHE A 22 10.41 4.12 -3.91
CA PHE A 22 9.54 3.08 -4.43
C PHE A 22 8.15 3.63 -4.75
N SER A 23 7.38 2.86 -5.51
CA SER A 23 5.96 3.10 -5.73
C SER A 23 5.15 2.13 -4.86
N VAL A 24 3.98 2.58 -4.41
CA VAL A 24 3.02 1.77 -3.67
C VAL A 24 1.76 1.60 -4.49
N GLU A 25 1.39 0.37 -4.77
CA GLU A 25 0.09 0.00 -5.34
C GLU A 25 -0.94 -0.10 -4.20
N ILE A 26 -2.01 0.70 -4.26
CA ILE A 26 -3.08 0.72 -3.27
C ILE A 26 -4.34 0.12 -3.89
N HIS A 27 -4.78 -0.99 -3.30
CA HIS A 27 -6.05 -1.64 -3.60
C HIS A 27 -7.13 -1.17 -2.61
N HIS A 28 -8.21 -0.54 -3.09
CA HIS A 28 -9.23 0.05 -2.21
C HIS A 28 -10.64 0.04 -2.82
N GLY A 29 -11.64 0.38 -2.00
CA GLY A 29 -13.04 0.50 -2.43
C GLY A 29 -13.77 -0.82 -2.76
N GLY A 30 -13.07 -1.95 -2.71
CA GLY A 30 -13.61 -3.28 -2.93
C GLY A 30 -14.07 -3.99 -1.66
N LEU A 31 -14.46 -5.26 -1.81
CA LEU A 31 -14.91 -6.14 -0.73
C LEU A 31 -14.11 -7.44 -0.67
N PHE A 32 -13.80 -7.89 0.54
CA PHE A 32 -13.27 -9.23 0.76
C PHE A 32 -14.37 -10.28 0.67
N VAL A 33 -14.13 -11.33 -0.13
CA VAL A 33 -15.02 -12.49 -0.29
C VAL A 33 -14.26 -13.79 -0.15
N GLY A 34 -14.97 -14.89 0.12
CA GLY A 34 -14.38 -16.22 0.29
C GLY A 34 -13.59 -16.40 1.59
N GLN A 35 -13.01 -17.60 1.77
CA GLN A 35 -12.24 -17.97 2.97
C GLN A 35 -11.03 -18.84 2.60
N GLY A 36 -9.99 -18.77 3.43
CA GLY A 36 -8.74 -19.51 3.23
C GLY A 36 -8.12 -19.22 1.87
N VAL A 37 -7.76 -20.28 1.15
CA VAL A 37 -7.18 -20.19 -0.21
C VAL A 37 -8.12 -19.60 -1.26
N ASN A 38 -9.42 -19.54 -0.99
CA ASN A 38 -10.43 -18.95 -1.87
C ASN A 38 -10.73 -17.48 -1.53
N ARG A 39 -9.94 -16.86 -0.65
CA ARG A 39 -10.10 -15.44 -0.31
C ARG A 39 -9.74 -14.57 -1.52
N ALA A 40 -10.62 -13.63 -1.86
CA ALA A 40 -10.40 -12.63 -2.90
C ALA A 40 -10.81 -11.23 -2.42
N TYR A 41 -10.29 -10.19 -3.08
CA TYR A 41 -10.73 -8.80 -2.95
C TYR A 41 -11.30 -8.39 -4.31
N ILE A 42 -12.57 -8.00 -4.34
CA ILE A 42 -13.32 -7.79 -5.61
C ILE A 42 -13.92 -6.40 -5.67
N ASP A 43 -14.26 -5.96 -6.89
CA ASP A 43 -14.80 -4.63 -7.19
C ASP A 43 -13.90 -3.48 -6.69
N GLU A 44 -12.60 -3.72 -6.74
CA GLU A 44 -11.58 -2.79 -6.28
C GLU A 44 -11.27 -1.68 -7.29
N LYS A 45 -10.71 -0.62 -6.75
CA LYS A 45 -9.93 0.38 -7.47
C LYS A 45 -8.46 0.17 -7.13
N VAL A 46 -7.60 0.41 -8.10
CA VAL A 46 -6.15 0.34 -7.94
C VAL A 46 -5.59 1.69 -8.34
N ASP A 47 -4.90 2.32 -7.40
CA ASP A 47 -4.24 3.61 -7.56
C ASP A 47 -2.79 3.47 -7.08
N TRP A 48 -1.88 4.25 -7.66
CA TRP A 48 -0.45 4.16 -7.39
C TRP A 48 0.05 5.45 -6.75
N PHE A 49 0.84 5.32 -5.70
CA PHE A 49 1.56 6.44 -5.08
C PHE A 49 3.04 6.28 -5.35
N ASP A 50 3.58 7.19 -6.12
CA ASP A 50 4.98 7.22 -6.51
C ASP A 50 5.80 8.05 -5.53
N ASN A 51 7.12 7.86 -5.56
CA ASN A 51 8.10 8.68 -4.84
C ASN A 51 8.07 8.50 -3.31
N CYS A 52 7.57 7.34 -2.84
CA CYS A 52 7.68 6.91 -1.45
C CYS A 52 9.14 6.67 -1.10
N GLU A 53 9.60 7.14 0.04
CA GLU A 53 11.00 7.03 0.47
C GLU A 53 11.11 6.18 1.74
N THR A 54 12.02 5.21 1.73
CA THR A 54 12.18 4.20 2.80
C THR A 54 12.37 4.82 4.17
N ASP A 55 13.23 5.83 4.28
CA ASP A 55 13.55 6.49 5.55
C ASP A 55 12.38 7.26 6.16
N THR A 56 11.42 7.67 5.32
CA THR A 56 10.24 8.44 5.75
C THR A 56 8.96 7.62 5.76
N TRP A 57 9.04 6.34 5.39
CA TRP A 57 7.87 5.48 5.33
C TRP A 57 7.34 5.16 6.72
N SER A 58 6.04 5.36 6.91
CA SER A 58 5.33 5.19 8.18
C SER A 58 3.85 4.98 7.87
N SER A 59 3.09 4.44 8.83
CA SER A 59 1.64 4.28 8.70
C SER A 59 0.91 5.59 8.45
N LEU A 60 1.50 6.73 8.81
CA LEU A 60 0.93 8.05 8.55
C LEU A 60 0.72 8.32 7.06
N TRP A 61 1.60 7.85 6.18
CA TRP A 61 1.44 7.99 4.73
C TRP A 61 0.19 7.26 4.23
N LEU A 62 -0.16 6.13 4.83
CA LEU A 62 -1.34 5.35 4.42
C LEU A 62 -2.64 6.09 4.74
N GLU A 63 -2.67 6.85 5.84
CA GLU A 63 -3.81 7.72 6.15
C GLU A 63 -3.94 8.87 5.15
N ASP A 64 -2.80 9.47 4.78
CA ASP A 64 -2.78 10.59 3.84
C ASP A 64 -3.15 10.14 2.42
N PHE A 65 -2.73 8.94 2.01
CA PHE A 65 -3.19 8.31 0.75
C PHE A 65 -4.69 8.08 0.76
N ALA A 66 -5.24 7.58 1.87
CA ALA A 66 -6.68 7.37 1.99
C ALA A 66 -7.44 8.71 1.86
N LEU A 67 -6.94 9.79 2.47
CA LEU A 67 -7.50 11.13 2.31
C LEU A 67 -7.46 11.60 0.85
N GLU A 68 -6.32 11.44 0.17
CA GLU A 68 -6.16 11.86 -1.23
C GLU A 68 -7.08 11.08 -2.20
N LEU A 69 -7.35 9.81 -1.88
CA LEU A 69 -8.33 8.98 -2.58
C LEU A 69 -9.80 9.29 -2.20
N GLY A 70 -10.02 10.23 -1.28
CA GLY A 70 -11.35 10.73 -0.89
C GLY A 70 -12.02 9.99 0.25
N TYR A 71 -11.28 9.20 1.03
CA TYR A 71 -11.78 8.58 2.27
C TYR A 71 -11.59 9.49 3.47
N GLU A 72 -12.44 9.36 4.48
CA GLU A 72 -12.29 10.09 5.73
C GLU A 72 -11.33 9.37 6.68
N LYS A 73 -10.57 10.14 7.48
CA LYS A 73 -9.79 9.58 8.59
C LYS A 73 -10.75 8.93 9.59
N SER A 74 -10.67 7.61 9.71
CA SER A 74 -11.53 6.83 10.60
C SER A 74 -10.69 5.83 11.39
N PRO A 75 -10.92 5.69 12.71
CA PRO A 75 -10.26 4.62 13.48
C PRO A 75 -10.68 3.22 13.02
N ASN A 76 -11.72 3.12 12.18
CA ASN A 76 -12.17 1.87 11.58
C ASN A 76 -11.54 1.59 10.22
N LEU A 77 -10.74 2.51 9.67
CA LEU A 77 -9.99 2.27 8.44
C LEU A 77 -8.93 1.21 8.74
N LYS A 78 -9.09 0.04 8.12
CA LYS A 78 -8.14 -1.07 8.27
C LYS A 78 -7.24 -1.13 7.06
N THR A 79 -5.96 -0.86 7.27
CA THR A 79 -4.96 -0.99 6.23
C THR A 79 -4.26 -2.34 6.34
N TYR A 80 -4.08 -2.99 5.20
CA TYR A 80 -3.40 -4.27 5.11
C TYR A 80 -2.24 -4.16 4.15
N TRP A 81 -1.10 -4.74 4.54
CA TRP A 81 0.03 -4.96 3.64
C TRP A 81 0.03 -6.38 3.12
N LEU A 82 0.15 -6.55 1.82
CA LEU A 82 0.40 -7.85 1.21
C LEU A 82 1.92 -8.08 1.14
N LEU A 83 2.40 -9.10 1.84
CA LEU A 83 3.82 -9.45 1.80
C LEU A 83 4.26 -9.83 0.36
N PRO A 84 5.47 -9.46 -0.07
CA PRO A 84 6.01 -9.84 -1.37
C PRO A 84 5.98 -11.36 -1.59
N GLY A 85 5.56 -11.78 -2.80
CA GLY A 85 5.49 -13.19 -3.18
C GLY A 85 4.40 -14.01 -2.46
N LYS A 86 3.50 -13.35 -1.72
CA LYS A 86 2.38 -13.98 -1.01
C LYS A 86 1.05 -13.68 -1.66
N THR A 87 0.01 -14.39 -1.21
CA THR A 87 -1.36 -14.22 -1.69
C THR A 87 -2.24 -13.58 -0.62
N LEU A 88 -3.46 -13.16 -0.97
CA LEU A 88 -4.43 -12.66 0.00
C LEU A 88 -4.75 -13.67 1.12
N ALA A 89 -4.56 -14.97 0.86
CA ALA A 89 -4.82 -16.04 1.81
C ALA A 89 -3.80 -16.10 2.96
N ASP A 90 -2.52 -15.86 2.68
CA ASP A 90 -1.41 -16.09 3.63
C ASP A 90 -0.51 -14.85 3.87
N GLY A 91 -0.63 -13.84 3.03
CA GLY A 91 0.27 -12.69 2.98
C GLY A 91 -0.22 -11.41 3.63
N LEU A 92 -1.52 -11.26 3.91
CA LEU A 92 -2.03 -10.02 4.48
C LEU A 92 -1.56 -9.83 5.93
N ARG A 93 -1.04 -8.65 6.23
CA ARG A 93 -0.68 -8.17 7.58
C ARG A 93 -1.43 -6.89 7.86
N ILE A 94 -2.02 -6.77 9.03
CA ILE A 94 -2.65 -5.52 9.45
C ILE A 94 -1.54 -4.53 9.78
N ILE A 95 -1.62 -3.32 9.22
CA ILE A 95 -0.80 -2.20 9.66
C ILE A 95 -1.65 -1.40 10.64
N SER A 96 -1.24 -1.33 11.91
CA SER A 96 -1.92 -0.52 12.93
C SER A 96 -0.98 0.48 13.61
N THR A 97 0.33 0.27 13.50
CA THR A 97 1.35 1.12 14.12
C THR A 97 2.55 1.29 13.20
N ASP A 98 3.36 2.32 13.45
CA ASP A 98 4.61 2.56 12.73
C ASP A 98 5.60 1.38 12.82
N ALA A 99 5.53 0.57 13.88
CA ALA A 99 6.32 -0.65 13.99
C ALA A 99 5.94 -1.70 12.93
N ASP A 100 4.67 -1.73 12.52
CA ASP A 100 4.17 -2.64 11.48
C ASP A 100 4.63 -2.20 10.08
N THR A 101 4.89 -0.90 9.87
CA THR A 101 5.41 -0.38 8.59
C THR A 101 6.89 -0.63 8.36
N ILE A 102 7.66 -0.91 9.42
CA ILE A 102 9.07 -1.30 9.28
C ILE A 102 9.17 -2.72 8.67
N VAL A 103 8.21 -3.60 8.98
CA VAL A 103 8.16 -4.97 8.45
C VAL A 103 7.79 -4.98 6.96
N SER A 104 7.06 -3.97 6.46
CA SER A 104 6.67 -3.91 5.05
C SER A 104 7.79 -3.54 4.09
N ILE A 105 8.82 -2.82 4.54
CA ILE A 105 10.01 -2.50 3.72
C ILE A 105 11.17 -3.47 3.95
N GLY A 106 11.32 -4.00 5.16
CA GLY A 106 12.44 -4.88 5.54
C GLY A 106 12.46 -6.28 4.92
N MET A 107 11.64 -6.58 3.91
CA MET A 107 11.56 -7.89 3.25
C MET A 107 11.84 -7.84 1.74
N THR A 108 12.87 -7.09 1.34
CA THR A 108 13.46 -7.22 0.00
C THR A 108 14.77 -7.99 0.10
N LEU A 109 14.71 -9.27 -0.33
CA LEU A 109 15.76 -10.26 -0.68
C LEU A 109 17.14 -10.20 0.00
#